data_AF-A0A2R6NSM3-F1
#
_entry.id   AF-A0A2R6NSM3-F1
#
_cell.length_a   1.000
_cell.length_b   1.000
_cell.length_c   1.000
_cell.angle_alpha   90.00
_cell.angle_beta   90.00
_cell.angle_gamma   90.00
#
_symmetry.space_group_name_H-M   'P 1'
#
loop_
_entity.id
_entity.type
_entity.pdbx_description
1 polymer ?
#
loop_
_entity_poly.entity_id
_entity_poly.type
_entity_poly.pdbx_seq_one_letter_code
_entity_poly.pdbx_strand_id
1 'polypeptide(L)'
;MTDGMSFFWTPVLEARSQATSSRPTAYGRLFIIAHHHALTSTNTQEPIHINFNFDNQQPPASIWAAMARTSGRTRRPTLWSVASWVSISAFLTVFLFLGLINQSTYGGLKKKKPQYDFPDFNRIETFTRVLSENDVNLNGPDNRMMFIGDVHGMNESLHDMLAHLKYNPTVDTLFFAGDLLAKSTHSSSLSVLHFLTENHKINGTDRVFPVRGNHDQLVVQWRAWREWFEGLTLPLPASASSRSRVPFFFRNPLNLAFQVRSNCLSWFSVNDETSLERRMKARQAATPPVSTGKEFLQILDVEWALEKIEGEGDPEEYADVARKRSEGTWRESWWRRIPSPGKGKEDQQWRIFSDHYFLARDMTPAQASYLFSLPLVNHIPHMHLFVVHAGLLPSDPNLEPTDPRQPLARVPIITGAQEQQLFGTSDDFRLDAAHTSASQQLYSKEELRRRMQETALLRDIPQNRDSWAVLNMRGVRKKGKVTRDGDKGTPWSDIWNEQMDLCDGFGFSDFSLPSSNPEGGERGLSSEYTSGKHKKPKYDLRCRPMTVIYGHAASRGLDIKRWSMGLDTGCLYGRKLTALVLTPSGDMDLSKRRVRFGDRDAGVAAKLMSVYCPVIDKE
;
A
#
# COMPACT_ATOMS: atom_id res chain seq x y z
N MET A 1 -11.51 -24.79 56.20
CA MET A 1 -11.29 -26.23 55.95
C MET A 1 -10.92 -26.35 54.48
N THR A 2 -9.63 -26.08 54.19
CA THR A 2 -8.55 -27.04 53.83
C THR A 2 -8.51 -27.27 52.31
N ASP A 3 -7.43 -27.12 51.55
CA ASP A 3 -6.08 -26.58 51.72
C ASP A 3 -5.38 -26.64 50.34
N GLY A 4 -4.57 -25.62 50.02
CA GLY A 4 -3.20 -25.80 49.51
C GLY A 4 -2.99 -25.91 47.99
N MET A 5 -1.95 -25.35 47.35
CA MET A 5 -0.69 -24.78 47.81
C MET A 5 -0.18 -23.74 46.81
N SER A 6 0.44 -22.68 47.35
CA SER A 6 1.27 -21.68 46.69
C SER A 6 2.75 -22.04 46.84
N PHE A 7 3.59 -21.76 45.84
CA PHE A 7 5.03 -21.49 46.05
C PHE A 7 5.54 -20.44 45.05
N PHE A 8 6.01 -19.32 45.60
CA PHE A 8 6.95 -18.36 45.00
C PHE A 8 8.39 -18.92 45.07
N TRP A 9 9.30 -18.45 44.21
CA TRP A 9 10.60 -17.86 44.60
C TRP A 9 11.38 -17.35 43.37
N THR A 10 11.86 -16.11 43.46
CA THR A 10 12.90 -15.43 42.67
C THR A 10 14.29 -16.04 42.85
N PRO A 11 15.27 -15.73 41.97
CA PRO A 11 16.45 -14.97 42.43
C PRO A 11 16.91 -13.88 41.42
N VAL A 12 17.18 -12.64 41.87
CA VAL A 12 18.46 -12.08 42.38
C VAL A 12 19.44 -11.64 41.28
N LEU A 13 19.67 -10.33 41.28
CA LEU A 13 20.75 -9.56 40.64
C LEU A 13 22.10 -9.90 41.27
N GLU A 14 23.15 -10.05 40.45
CA GLU A 14 24.52 -9.82 40.91
C GLU A 14 25.31 -9.07 39.84
N ALA A 15 25.85 -7.93 40.25
CA ALA A 15 26.70 -7.05 39.45
C ALA A 15 28.16 -7.33 39.78
N ARG A 16 29.02 -7.47 38.76
CA ARG A 16 30.46 -7.20 38.86
C ARG A 16 30.97 -6.52 37.60
N SER A 17 31.71 -5.44 37.81
CA SER A 17 32.47 -4.69 36.81
C SER A 17 33.84 -5.36 36.56
N GLN A 18 34.32 -5.31 35.32
CA GLN A 18 35.54 -4.59 34.92
C GLN A 18 35.82 -4.80 33.42
N ALA A 19 36.49 -3.80 32.86
CA ALA A 19 36.70 -3.53 31.45
C ALA A 19 37.58 -4.56 30.71
N THR A 20 37.42 -4.66 29.39
CA THR A 20 38.44 -4.24 28.39
C THR A 20 37.97 -4.52 26.95
N SER A 21 38.58 -3.77 26.04
CA SER A 21 38.34 -3.66 24.60
C SER A 21 38.34 -4.96 23.80
N SER A 22 37.50 -5.05 22.76
CA SER A 22 37.89 -5.09 21.34
C SER A 22 36.76 -5.66 20.47
N ARG A 23 36.61 -5.11 19.27
CA ARG A 23 35.65 -5.56 18.23
C ARG A 23 35.96 -6.99 17.81
N PRO A 24 34.94 -7.75 17.37
CA PRO A 24 35.04 -8.22 15.99
C PRO A 24 33.71 -8.26 15.22
N THR A 25 33.86 -8.09 13.91
CA THR A 25 32.91 -8.39 12.83
C THR A 25 32.52 -9.87 12.80
N ALA A 26 31.23 -10.18 12.71
CA ALA A 26 30.76 -11.53 12.37
C ALA A 26 29.57 -11.46 11.39
N TYR A 27 29.74 -12.16 10.27
CA TYR A 27 28.71 -12.50 9.30
C TYR A 27 27.74 -13.52 9.91
N GLY A 28 26.43 -13.24 9.91
CA GLY A 28 25.39 -14.18 10.32
C GLY A 28 24.96 -15.08 9.16
N ARG A 29 25.15 -16.40 9.34
CA ARG A 29 24.53 -17.45 8.51
C ARG A 29 23.17 -17.85 9.11
N LEU A 30 22.20 -17.98 8.21
CA LEU A 30 20.83 -18.44 8.41
C LEU A 30 20.81 -19.94 8.75
N PHE A 31 20.14 -20.33 9.83
CA PHE A 31 19.80 -21.73 10.14
C PHE A 31 18.33 -21.98 9.78
N ILE A 32 18.08 -22.97 8.93
CA ILE A 32 16.76 -23.57 8.70
C ILE A 32 16.74 -24.87 9.51
N ILE A 33 15.80 -24.97 10.44
CA ILE A 33 15.50 -26.19 11.21
C ILE A 33 14.35 -26.89 10.48
N ALA A 34 14.59 -28.09 9.97
CA ALA A 34 13.54 -29.00 9.52
C ALA A 34 13.36 -30.10 10.57
N HIS A 35 12.16 -30.17 11.13
CA HIS A 35 11.70 -31.27 11.98
C HIS A 35 11.41 -32.50 11.11
N HIS A 36 11.89 -33.67 11.52
CA HIS A 36 11.28 -34.95 11.12
C HIS A 36 11.19 -35.90 12.30
N HIS A 37 9.96 -36.38 12.52
CA HIS A 37 9.55 -37.37 13.50
C HIS A 37 10.21 -38.73 13.23
N ALA A 38 10.64 -39.38 14.32
CA ALA A 38 11.22 -40.71 14.35
C ALA A 38 10.15 -41.82 14.38
N LEU A 39 10.38 -42.89 13.63
CA LEU A 39 9.96 -44.25 13.98
C LEU A 39 11.12 -45.21 13.68
N THR A 40 11.44 -46.00 14.72
CA THR A 40 12.37 -47.13 14.85
C THR A 40 12.06 -48.26 13.85
N SER A 41 12.95 -49.15 13.38
CA SER A 41 14.07 -49.81 14.06
C SER A 41 15.10 -50.45 13.09
N THR A 42 16.33 -50.59 13.60
CA THR A 42 17.34 -51.67 13.38
C THR A 42 17.84 -51.97 11.95
N ASN A 43 19.09 -51.56 11.63
CA ASN A 43 20.26 -52.45 11.71
C ASN A 43 21.60 -51.68 11.48
N THR A 44 22.50 -51.80 12.46
CA THR A 44 23.98 -51.76 12.45
C THR A 44 24.76 -51.02 11.34
N GLN A 45 25.54 -49.98 11.70
CA GLN A 45 27.02 -49.98 11.80
C GLN A 45 27.57 -48.55 12.02
N GLU A 46 28.58 -48.42 12.88
CA GLU A 46 29.16 -47.19 13.43
C GLU A 46 29.85 -46.25 12.40
N PRO A 47 29.82 -44.91 12.58
CA PRO A 47 30.66 -43.98 11.83
C PRO A 47 31.87 -43.46 12.62
N ILE A 48 33.02 -43.47 11.95
CA ILE A 48 34.31 -42.93 12.35
C ILE A 48 34.37 -41.42 12.06
N HIS A 49 34.78 -40.62 13.04
CA HIS A 49 35.02 -39.18 12.93
C HIS A 49 36.36 -38.89 12.23
N ILE A 50 36.36 -38.02 11.22
CA ILE A 50 37.58 -37.35 10.72
C ILE A 50 37.33 -35.86 10.55
N ASN A 51 38.05 -35.08 11.36
CA ASN A 51 38.17 -33.63 11.29
C ASN A 51 39.19 -33.24 10.22
N PHE A 52 38.89 -32.25 9.38
CA PHE A 52 39.92 -31.56 8.58
C PHE A 52 39.93 -30.07 8.88
N ASN A 53 41.05 -29.68 9.49
CA ASN A 53 41.46 -28.33 9.79
C ASN A 53 42.15 -27.75 8.54
N PHE A 54 41.74 -26.57 8.09
CA PHE A 54 42.41 -25.84 7.02
C PHE A 54 43.30 -24.77 7.65
N ASP A 55 44.62 -24.98 7.62
CA ASP A 55 45.54 -23.87 7.72
C ASP A 55 46.82 -24.07 6.89
N ASN A 56 47.31 -22.94 6.42
CA ASN A 56 48.40 -22.63 5.50
C ASN A 56 49.62 -23.59 5.44
N GLN A 57 49.89 -24.15 4.26
CA GLN A 57 51.25 -24.38 3.75
C GLN A 57 51.33 -24.17 2.23
N GLN A 58 52.33 -23.41 1.79
CA GLN A 58 52.68 -23.19 0.38
C GLN A 58 53.04 -24.52 -0.33
N PRO A 59 52.71 -24.71 -1.62
CA PRO A 59 53.18 -25.86 -2.38
C PRO A 59 54.57 -25.61 -2.99
N PRO A 60 55.44 -26.64 -3.08
CA PRO A 60 56.79 -26.52 -3.61
C PRO A 60 56.83 -26.46 -5.15
N ALA A 61 57.89 -25.85 -5.65
CA ALA A 61 58.18 -25.55 -7.05
C ALA A 61 58.52 -26.79 -7.91
N SER A 62 57.59 -27.72 -8.11
CA SER A 62 57.80 -28.90 -8.97
C SER A 62 56.76 -29.13 -10.07
N ILE A 63 55.73 -28.30 -10.19
CA ILE A 63 54.70 -28.45 -11.25
C ILE A 63 55.06 -27.66 -12.53
N TRP A 64 55.79 -26.54 -12.39
CA TRP A 64 56.17 -25.71 -13.55
C TRP A 64 57.31 -26.30 -14.41
N ALA A 65 58.06 -27.27 -13.89
CA ALA A 65 59.11 -27.96 -14.66
C ALA A 65 58.56 -29.06 -15.59
N ALA A 66 57.32 -29.52 -15.40
CA ALA A 66 56.69 -30.54 -16.23
C ALA A 66 55.96 -29.98 -17.46
N MET A 67 55.63 -28.68 -17.48
CA MET A 67 54.93 -28.04 -18.61
C MET A 67 55.86 -27.43 -19.67
N ALA A 68 57.17 -27.36 -19.43
CA ALA A 68 58.14 -26.80 -20.38
C ALA A 68 58.86 -27.84 -21.27
N ARG A 69 58.48 -29.13 -21.22
CA ARG A 69 59.01 -30.19 -22.11
C ARG A 69 57.90 -30.99 -22.80
N THR A 70 57.02 -30.32 -23.53
CA THR A 70 56.27 -30.96 -24.64
C THR A 70 55.92 -29.92 -25.71
N SER A 71 56.90 -29.10 -26.14
CA SER A 71 56.83 -28.42 -27.43
C SER A 71 57.35 -29.36 -28.52
N GLY A 72 56.45 -29.93 -29.33
CA GLY A 72 56.84 -30.60 -30.57
C GLY A 72 56.04 -31.83 -30.97
N ARG A 73 54.75 -31.67 -31.32
CA ARG A 73 54.13 -32.44 -32.43
C ARG A 73 52.77 -31.87 -32.81
N THR A 74 52.74 -31.06 -33.86
CA THR A 74 51.51 -30.71 -34.57
C THR A 74 51.01 -31.95 -35.31
N ARG A 75 49.98 -32.63 -34.78
CA ARG A 75 49.26 -33.65 -35.56
C ARG A 75 48.39 -32.93 -36.58
N ARG A 76 48.68 -33.13 -37.88
CA ARG A 76 47.83 -32.67 -38.97
C ARG A 76 46.40 -33.25 -38.79
N PRO A 77 45.35 -32.45 -39.01
CA PRO A 77 43.98 -32.95 -38.93
C PRO A 77 43.81 -34.08 -39.94
N THR A 78 43.30 -35.22 -39.50
CA THR A 78 42.97 -36.33 -40.39
C THR A 78 41.81 -35.92 -41.31
N LEU A 79 41.77 -36.44 -42.54
CA LEU A 79 40.69 -36.17 -43.51
C LEU A 79 39.28 -36.31 -42.91
N TRP A 80 39.12 -37.26 -41.98
CA TRP A 80 37.88 -37.51 -41.23
C TRP A 80 37.47 -36.39 -40.27
N SER A 81 38.46 -35.71 -39.65
CA SER A 81 38.19 -34.56 -38.79
C SER A 81 37.72 -33.35 -39.60
N VAL A 82 38.30 -33.11 -40.78
CA VAL A 82 37.87 -32.02 -41.67
C VAL A 82 36.48 -32.30 -42.24
N ALA A 83 36.19 -33.54 -42.66
CA ALA A 83 34.88 -33.94 -43.16
C ALA A 83 33.77 -33.79 -42.09
N SER A 84 34.08 -34.09 -40.83
CA SER A 84 33.14 -33.93 -39.71
C SER A 84 32.83 -32.45 -39.45
N TRP A 85 33.85 -31.58 -39.46
CA TRP A 85 33.67 -30.13 -39.31
C TRP A 85 32.87 -29.51 -40.47
N VAL A 86 33.12 -29.95 -41.70
CA VAL A 86 32.35 -29.51 -42.88
C VAL A 86 30.90 -29.95 -42.79
N SER A 87 30.63 -31.18 -42.34
CA SER A 87 29.27 -31.71 -42.20
C SER A 87 28.48 -30.99 -41.11
N ILE A 88 29.09 -30.74 -39.95
CA ILE A 88 28.47 -29.99 -38.85
C ILE A 88 28.22 -28.54 -39.26
N SER A 89 29.18 -27.90 -39.92
CA SER A 89 29.04 -26.52 -40.39
C SER A 89 27.95 -26.41 -41.46
N ALA A 90 27.89 -27.33 -42.41
CA ALA A 90 26.83 -27.38 -43.43
C ALA A 90 25.45 -27.61 -42.79
N PHE A 91 25.34 -28.53 -41.83
CA PHE A 91 24.09 -28.78 -41.10
C PHE A 91 23.64 -27.54 -40.32
N LEU A 92 24.53 -26.90 -39.57
CA LEU A 92 24.21 -25.68 -38.81
C LEU A 92 23.83 -24.53 -39.74
N THR A 93 24.51 -24.38 -40.88
CA THR A 93 24.21 -23.34 -41.86
C THR A 93 22.84 -23.55 -42.50
N VAL A 94 22.51 -24.78 -42.90
CA VAL A 94 21.19 -25.13 -43.44
C VAL A 94 20.11 -24.95 -42.37
N PHE A 95 20.35 -25.35 -41.13
CA PHE A 95 19.37 -25.22 -40.04
C PHE A 95 19.11 -23.76 -39.66
N LEU A 96 20.16 -22.93 -39.61
CA LEU A 96 20.03 -21.47 -39.41
C LEU A 96 19.34 -20.80 -40.59
N PHE A 97 19.68 -21.17 -41.81
CA PHE A 97 19.09 -20.59 -43.02
C PHE A 97 17.62 -20.99 -43.19
N LEU A 98 17.27 -22.25 -42.93
CA LEU A 98 15.87 -22.71 -42.87
C LEU A 98 15.12 -22.06 -41.71
N GLY A 99 15.75 -21.86 -40.55
CA GLY A 99 15.17 -21.10 -39.43
C GLY A 99 14.85 -19.65 -39.80
N LEU A 100 15.76 -18.98 -40.52
CA LEU A 100 15.58 -17.61 -41.02
C LEU A 100 14.51 -17.52 -42.13
N ILE A 101 14.48 -18.48 -43.06
CA ILE A 101 13.43 -18.55 -44.09
C ILE A 101 12.07 -18.87 -43.47
N ASN A 102 12.00 -19.75 -42.47
CA ASN A 102 10.77 -20.06 -41.76
C ASN A 102 10.27 -18.85 -40.96
N GLN A 103 11.18 -18.05 -40.39
CA GLN A 103 10.83 -16.78 -39.76
C GLN A 103 10.37 -15.70 -40.75
N SER A 104 10.92 -15.68 -41.97
CA SER A 104 10.53 -14.75 -43.04
C SER A 104 9.18 -15.12 -43.69
N THR A 105 8.90 -16.42 -43.83
CA THR A 105 7.67 -16.93 -44.47
C THR A 105 6.50 -17.07 -43.48
N TYR A 106 6.80 -17.26 -42.18
CA TYR A 106 5.86 -17.07 -41.06
C TYR A 106 6.03 -15.70 -40.40
N GLY A 107 6.20 -14.66 -41.21
CA GLY A 107 5.73 -13.31 -40.87
C GLY A 107 4.20 -13.29 -40.78
N GLY A 108 3.63 -14.21 -40.01
CA GLY A 108 2.22 -14.22 -39.68
C GLY A 108 1.91 -12.86 -39.10
N LEU A 109 0.97 -12.16 -39.73
CA LEU A 109 0.30 -10.99 -39.21
C LEU A 109 0.20 -11.15 -37.70
N LYS A 110 1.06 -10.46 -36.94
CA LYS A 110 0.87 -10.34 -35.49
C LYS A 110 -0.51 -9.74 -35.37
N LYS A 111 -1.53 -10.58 -35.13
CA LYS A 111 -2.90 -10.12 -34.92
C LYS A 111 -2.76 -9.03 -33.87
N LYS A 112 -3.03 -7.78 -34.26
CA LYS A 112 -3.07 -6.68 -33.29
C LYS A 112 -4.00 -7.19 -32.20
N LYS A 113 -3.49 -7.32 -30.97
CA LYS A 113 -4.33 -7.71 -29.84
C LYS A 113 -5.52 -6.76 -29.88
N PRO A 114 -6.76 -7.26 -29.87
CA PRO A 114 -7.92 -6.38 -29.84
C PRO A 114 -7.73 -5.41 -28.66
N GLN A 115 -7.75 -4.12 -28.97
CA GLN A 115 -7.66 -3.07 -27.97
C GLN A 115 -9.07 -2.90 -27.41
N TYR A 116 -9.24 -3.31 -26.17
CA TYR A 116 -10.48 -3.07 -25.44
C TYR A 116 -10.41 -1.68 -24.83
N ASP A 117 -11.50 -0.93 -24.95
CA ASP A 117 -11.64 0.36 -24.28
C ASP A 117 -12.03 0.09 -22.82
N PHE A 118 -11.01 0.02 -21.96
CA PHE A 118 -11.21 -0.13 -20.52
C PHE A 118 -11.47 1.26 -19.93
N PRO A 119 -12.58 1.45 -19.18
CA PRO A 119 -12.76 2.65 -18.38
C PRO A 119 -11.57 2.86 -17.43
N ASP A 120 -11.31 4.12 -17.08
CA ASP A 120 -10.31 4.44 -16.05
C ASP A 120 -10.87 4.14 -14.66
N PHE A 121 -10.59 2.93 -14.16
CA PHE A 121 -10.96 2.50 -12.82
C PHE A 121 -10.12 3.15 -11.71
N ASN A 122 -9.09 3.93 -12.06
CA ASN A 122 -8.25 4.66 -11.11
C ASN A 122 -8.79 6.06 -10.80
N ARG A 123 -9.95 6.42 -11.36
CA ARG A 123 -10.54 7.73 -11.14
C ARG A 123 -10.81 7.97 -9.66
N ILE A 124 -10.34 9.11 -9.17
CA ILE A 124 -10.58 9.59 -7.81
C ILE A 124 -11.43 10.84 -7.91
N GLU A 125 -12.64 10.78 -7.36
CA GLU A 125 -13.59 11.90 -7.41
C GLU A 125 -13.23 12.98 -6.38
N THR A 126 -12.89 12.56 -5.16
CA THR A 126 -12.49 13.44 -4.07
C THR A 126 -11.02 13.22 -3.75
N PHE A 127 -10.14 14.13 -4.18
CA PHE A 127 -8.72 14.01 -3.83
C PHE A 127 -8.46 14.55 -2.41
N THR A 128 -8.92 15.76 -2.13
CA THR A 128 -8.77 16.44 -0.84
C THR A 128 -10.12 16.83 -0.28
N ARG A 129 -10.34 16.55 1.00
CA ARG A 129 -11.45 17.07 1.80
C ARG A 129 -10.91 18.12 2.76
N VAL A 130 -11.40 19.35 2.64
CA VAL A 130 -11.08 20.43 3.58
C VAL A 130 -12.14 20.44 4.69
N LEU A 131 -11.68 20.36 5.94
CA LEU A 131 -12.54 20.31 7.12
C LEU A 131 -12.53 21.65 7.85
N SER A 132 -13.72 22.19 8.08
CA SER A 132 -13.94 23.41 8.84
C SER A 132 -13.83 23.15 10.35
N GLU A 133 -13.81 24.24 11.13
CA GLU A 133 -13.87 24.15 12.60
C GLU A 133 -15.17 23.50 13.09
N ASN A 134 -16.27 23.65 12.34
CA ASN A 134 -17.55 23.02 12.67
C ASN A 134 -17.53 21.49 12.45
N ASP A 135 -16.77 21.02 11.45
CA ASP A 135 -16.59 19.59 11.19
C ASP A 135 -15.73 18.93 12.27
N VAL A 136 -14.83 19.72 12.87
CA VAL A 136 -13.79 19.27 13.80
C VAL A 136 -13.86 20.13 15.06
N ASN A 137 -14.97 20.02 15.78
CA ASN A 137 -15.26 20.87 16.91
C ASN A 137 -14.55 20.36 18.19
N LEU A 138 -13.50 21.05 18.62
CA LEU A 138 -12.85 20.85 19.93
C LEU A 138 -13.22 21.95 20.96
N ASN A 139 -14.27 22.73 20.71
CA ASN A 139 -14.68 23.84 21.58
C ASN A 139 -15.48 23.38 22.80
N GLY A 140 -16.09 22.19 22.75
CA GLY A 140 -16.74 21.56 23.89
C GLY A 140 -15.73 20.84 24.80
N PRO A 141 -15.84 20.92 26.15
CA PRO A 141 -14.87 20.33 27.07
C PRO A 141 -14.74 18.81 26.96
N ASP A 142 -15.80 18.14 26.50
CA ASP A 142 -15.87 16.68 26.33
C ASP A 142 -15.59 16.22 24.90
N ASN A 143 -15.43 17.14 23.94
CA ASN A 143 -15.20 16.77 22.56
C ASN A 143 -13.78 16.20 22.39
N ARG A 144 -13.63 15.11 21.65
CA ARG A 144 -12.31 14.51 21.39
C ARG A 144 -12.16 14.20 19.91
N MET A 145 -10.95 14.36 19.41
CA MET A 145 -10.57 13.81 18.11
C MET A 145 -9.72 12.58 18.31
N MET A 146 -10.03 11.49 17.61
CA MET A 146 -9.28 10.24 17.71
C MET A 146 -8.79 9.84 16.33
N PHE A 147 -7.48 9.83 16.12
CA PHE A 147 -6.84 9.38 14.89
C PHE A 147 -6.37 7.95 15.07
N ILE A 148 -6.85 7.04 14.24
CA ILE A 148 -6.53 5.61 14.28
C ILE A 148 -5.67 5.27 13.05
N GLY A 149 -4.62 4.49 13.25
CA GLY A 149 -3.76 3.98 12.18
C GLY A 149 -4.42 2.91 11.30
N ASP A 150 -3.61 2.22 10.49
CA ASP A 150 -4.06 1.19 9.55
C ASP A 150 -4.79 0.04 10.24
N VAL A 151 -6.02 -0.24 9.80
CA VAL A 151 -6.93 -1.22 10.44
C VAL A 151 -6.85 -2.57 9.76
N HIS A 152 -6.73 -2.64 8.44
CA HIS A 152 -6.69 -3.87 7.64
C HIS A 152 -7.80 -4.87 7.99
N GLY A 153 -9.02 -4.36 8.19
CA GLY A 153 -10.19 -5.16 8.56
C GLY A 153 -10.08 -5.83 9.92
N MET A 154 -9.18 -5.43 10.82
CA MET A 154 -9.05 -5.97 12.19
C MET A 154 -10.19 -5.45 13.08
N ASN A 155 -11.40 -5.98 12.85
CA ASN A 155 -12.65 -5.48 13.43
C ASN A 155 -12.66 -5.60 14.96
N GLU A 156 -12.20 -6.73 15.50
CA GLU A 156 -12.11 -6.95 16.95
C GLU A 156 -11.17 -5.92 17.60
N SER A 157 -9.95 -5.78 17.07
CA SER A 157 -8.99 -4.78 17.55
C SER A 157 -9.53 -3.35 17.47
N LEU A 158 -10.29 -3.02 16.41
CA LEU A 158 -10.94 -1.72 16.30
C LEU A 158 -11.96 -1.51 17.42
N HIS A 159 -12.85 -2.47 17.64
CA HIS A 159 -13.88 -2.36 18.68
C HIS A 159 -13.27 -2.38 20.09
N ASP A 160 -12.21 -3.15 20.31
CA ASP A 160 -11.43 -3.11 21.55
C ASP A 160 -10.86 -1.72 21.79
N MET A 161 -10.24 -1.10 20.78
CA MET A 161 -9.73 0.27 20.89
C MET A 161 -10.85 1.26 21.25
N LEU A 162 -11.99 1.20 20.56
CA LEU A 162 -13.14 2.08 20.83
C LEU A 162 -13.71 1.86 22.25
N ALA A 163 -13.78 0.62 22.71
CA ALA A 163 -14.22 0.28 24.06
C ALA A 163 -13.24 0.82 25.13
N HIS A 164 -11.93 0.63 24.93
CA HIS A 164 -10.89 1.15 25.82
C HIS A 164 -10.89 2.68 25.91
N LEU A 165 -11.17 3.36 24.78
CA LEU A 165 -11.29 4.81 24.71
C LEU A 165 -12.62 5.34 25.26
N LYS A 166 -13.58 4.45 25.55
CA LYS A 166 -14.97 4.79 25.87
C LYS A 166 -15.53 5.73 24.80
N TYR A 167 -15.43 5.30 23.55
CA TYR A 167 -15.88 6.07 22.40
C TYR A 167 -17.37 6.39 22.51
N ASN A 168 -17.72 7.66 22.31
CA ASN A 168 -19.08 8.15 22.25
C ASN A 168 -19.32 8.87 20.90
N PRO A 169 -20.12 8.29 20.00
CA PRO A 169 -20.33 8.82 18.66
C PRO A 169 -21.00 10.20 18.62
N THR A 170 -21.66 10.66 19.71
CA THR A 170 -22.33 11.96 19.72
C THR A 170 -21.36 13.13 19.98
N VAL A 171 -20.21 12.88 20.61
CA VAL A 171 -19.24 13.91 21.01
C VAL A 171 -17.86 13.70 20.39
N ASP A 172 -17.45 12.45 20.15
CA ASP A 172 -16.15 12.11 19.61
C ASP A 172 -16.15 12.14 18.08
N THR A 173 -15.05 12.62 17.52
CA THR A 173 -14.79 12.61 16.08
C THR A 173 -13.67 11.61 15.77
N LEU A 174 -13.94 10.67 14.87
CA LEU A 174 -12.97 9.65 14.46
C LEU A 174 -12.29 10.02 13.15
N PHE A 175 -10.99 9.77 13.07
CA PHE A 175 -10.17 9.86 11.88
C PHE A 175 -9.46 8.53 11.68
N PHE A 176 -9.34 8.08 10.42
CA PHE A 176 -8.57 6.89 10.08
C PHE A 176 -7.50 7.26 9.05
N ALA A 177 -6.29 6.74 9.24
CA ALA A 177 -5.16 6.94 8.34
C ALA A 177 -5.17 6.02 7.10
N GLY A 178 -6.32 5.42 6.75
CA GLY A 178 -6.47 4.54 5.60
C GLY A 178 -6.12 3.09 5.86
N ASP A 179 -6.06 2.31 4.78
CA ASP A 179 -5.95 0.84 4.79
C ASP A 179 -6.93 0.24 5.79
N LEU A 180 -8.20 0.51 5.51
CA LEU A 180 -9.34 0.11 6.34
C LEU A 180 -9.67 -1.37 6.16
N LEU A 181 -9.49 -1.88 4.94
CA LEU A 181 -9.95 -3.20 4.50
C LEU A 181 -8.79 -4.12 4.05
N ALA A 182 -9.18 -5.37 3.74
CA ALA A 182 -8.33 -6.45 3.21
C ALA A 182 -7.25 -6.94 4.21
N LYS A 183 -6.53 -8.02 3.84
CA LYS A 183 -5.48 -8.69 4.63
C LYS A 183 -5.96 -9.50 5.83
N SER A 184 -7.03 -9.09 6.51
CA SER A 184 -7.73 -9.92 7.51
C SER A 184 -8.75 -10.86 6.87
N THR A 185 -9.58 -11.52 7.69
CA THR A 185 -10.67 -12.34 7.20
C THR A 185 -11.71 -11.50 6.46
N HIS A 186 -12.35 -12.11 5.46
CA HIS A 186 -13.32 -11.44 4.60
C HIS A 186 -14.48 -10.83 5.38
N SER A 187 -15.06 -11.58 6.32
CA SER A 187 -16.16 -11.12 7.18
C SER A 187 -15.76 -9.95 8.09
N SER A 188 -14.52 -9.97 8.61
CA SER A 188 -14.01 -8.92 9.49
C SER A 188 -13.81 -7.61 8.72
N SER A 189 -13.27 -7.67 7.50
CA SER A 189 -13.18 -6.52 6.60
C SER A 189 -14.56 -5.92 6.25
N LEU A 190 -15.56 -6.77 5.92
CA LEU A 190 -16.93 -6.29 5.68
C LEU A 190 -17.57 -5.67 6.94
N SER A 191 -17.24 -6.17 8.12
CA SER A 191 -17.73 -5.63 9.40
C SER A 191 -17.17 -4.23 9.67
N VAL A 192 -15.89 -3.99 9.38
CA VAL A 192 -15.29 -2.64 9.45
C VAL A 192 -15.98 -1.70 8.45
N LEU A 193 -16.19 -2.15 7.21
CA LEU A 193 -16.87 -1.33 6.19
C LEU A 193 -18.31 -0.99 6.59
N HIS A 194 -19.03 -1.96 7.17
CA HIS A 194 -20.37 -1.76 7.72
C HIS A 194 -20.36 -0.73 8.85
N PHE A 195 -19.46 -0.87 9.83
CA PHE A 195 -19.32 0.11 10.92
C PHE A 195 -19.11 1.53 10.39
N LEU A 196 -18.19 1.72 9.44
CA LEU A 196 -17.93 3.03 8.87
C LEU A 196 -19.14 3.58 8.10
N THR A 197 -19.80 2.74 7.32
CA THR A 197 -20.97 3.15 6.52
C THR A 197 -22.14 3.55 7.42
N GLU A 198 -22.38 2.85 8.52
CA GLU A 198 -23.51 3.15 9.43
C GLU A 198 -23.22 4.31 10.38
N ASN A 199 -21.96 4.53 10.77
CA ASN A 199 -21.61 5.50 11.82
C ASN A 199 -20.96 6.78 11.30
N HIS A 200 -20.76 6.93 9.98
CA HIS A 200 -20.10 8.12 9.43
C HIS A 200 -20.86 9.42 9.70
N LYS A 201 -22.19 9.35 9.86
CA LYS A 201 -23.06 10.50 10.17
C LYS A 201 -23.84 10.26 11.45
N ILE A 202 -23.88 11.27 12.30
CA ILE A 202 -24.73 11.32 13.50
C ILE A 202 -25.60 12.57 13.40
N ASN A 203 -26.93 12.38 13.41
CA ASN A 203 -27.91 13.46 13.22
C ASN A 203 -27.66 14.31 11.95
N GLY A 204 -27.18 13.68 10.87
CA GLY A 204 -26.86 14.32 9.60
C GLY A 204 -25.48 14.99 9.52
N THR A 205 -24.74 15.08 10.63
CA THR A 205 -23.39 15.64 10.69
C THR A 205 -22.35 14.54 10.58
N ASP A 206 -21.32 14.74 9.75
CA ASP A 206 -20.21 13.78 9.64
C ASP A 206 -19.39 13.73 10.93
N ARG A 207 -19.10 12.52 11.40
CA ARG A 207 -18.31 12.26 12.63
C ARG A 207 -17.14 11.31 12.41
N VAL A 208 -17.07 10.67 11.25
CA VAL A 208 -16.00 9.74 10.90
C VAL A 208 -15.37 10.19 9.59
N PHE A 209 -14.07 10.48 9.64
CA PHE A 209 -13.28 11.07 8.55
C PHE A 209 -12.10 10.15 8.19
N PRO A 210 -12.35 9.02 7.53
CA PRO A 210 -11.28 8.17 7.02
C PRO A 210 -10.69 8.77 5.75
N VAL A 211 -9.39 8.57 5.53
CA VAL A 211 -8.79 8.68 4.20
C VAL A 211 -8.67 7.29 3.56
N ARG A 212 -8.60 7.24 2.23
CA ARG A 212 -8.41 5.99 1.49
C ARG A 212 -6.95 5.55 1.54
N GLY A 213 -6.70 4.27 1.82
CA GLY A 213 -5.38 3.65 1.67
C GLY A 213 -5.18 2.92 0.35
N ASN A 214 -3.98 2.38 0.11
CA ASN A 214 -3.70 1.69 -1.15
C ASN A 214 -4.49 0.39 -1.25
N HIS A 215 -4.76 -0.31 -0.14
CA HIS A 215 -5.61 -1.50 -0.16
C HIS A 215 -7.07 -1.14 -0.47
N ASP A 216 -7.58 -0.06 0.12
CA ASP A 216 -8.94 0.41 -0.11
C ASP A 216 -9.14 0.81 -1.59
N GLN A 217 -8.14 1.46 -2.20
CA GLN A 217 -8.17 1.83 -3.62
C GLN A 217 -8.25 0.62 -4.55
N LEU A 218 -7.62 -0.51 -4.22
CA LEU A 218 -7.75 -1.74 -5.01
C LEU A 218 -9.17 -2.30 -4.95
N VAL A 219 -9.83 -2.24 -3.79
CA VAL A 219 -11.24 -2.67 -3.67
C VAL A 219 -12.14 -1.78 -4.53
N VAL A 220 -11.91 -0.47 -4.52
CA VAL A 220 -12.64 0.49 -5.36
C VAL A 220 -12.48 0.18 -6.86
N GLN A 221 -11.24 -0.06 -7.31
CA GLN A 221 -10.95 -0.43 -8.69
C GLN A 221 -11.66 -1.72 -9.10
N TRP A 222 -11.59 -2.75 -8.25
CA TRP A 222 -12.29 -4.01 -8.50
C TRP A 222 -13.80 -3.81 -8.59
N ARG A 223 -14.38 -3.02 -7.68
CA ARG A 223 -15.81 -2.75 -7.67
C ARG A 223 -16.26 -2.03 -8.95
N ALA A 224 -15.57 -0.97 -9.34
CA ALA A 224 -15.86 -0.24 -10.56
C ALA A 224 -15.72 -1.12 -11.82
N TRP A 225 -14.70 -1.99 -11.86
CA TRP A 225 -14.55 -2.96 -12.95
C TRP A 225 -15.68 -3.99 -12.97
N ARG A 226 -16.10 -4.51 -11.81
CA ARG A 226 -17.20 -5.48 -11.75
C ARG A 226 -18.50 -4.87 -12.25
N GLU A 227 -18.86 -3.68 -11.81
CA GLU A 227 -20.08 -3.00 -12.26
C GLU A 227 -20.08 -2.78 -13.78
N TRP A 228 -18.93 -2.40 -14.35
CA TRP A 228 -18.75 -2.33 -15.79
C TRP A 228 -18.86 -3.71 -16.47
N PHE A 229 -18.15 -4.71 -15.96
CA PHE A 229 -18.02 -6.03 -16.57
C PHE A 229 -19.34 -6.80 -16.53
N GLU A 230 -20.04 -6.78 -15.40
CA GLU A 230 -21.31 -7.49 -15.20
C GLU A 230 -22.41 -6.96 -16.12
N GLY A 231 -22.38 -5.67 -16.45
CA GLY A 231 -23.27 -5.04 -17.43
C GLY A 231 -22.95 -5.35 -18.89
N LEU A 232 -21.81 -5.97 -19.21
CA LEU A 232 -21.46 -6.32 -20.59
C LEU A 232 -22.29 -7.50 -21.08
N THR A 233 -22.81 -7.34 -22.30
CA THR A 233 -23.43 -8.41 -23.08
C THR A 233 -22.60 -8.73 -24.32
N LEU A 234 -22.25 -9.99 -24.53
CA LEU A 234 -21.65 -10.47 -25.77
C LEU A 234 -22.71 -11.16 -26.64
N PRO A 235 -22.73 -10.88 -27.96
CA PRO A 235 -23.60 -11.59 -28.86
C PRO A 235 -23.17 -13.06 -28.90
N LEU A 236 -24.08 -13.95 -28.54
CA LEU A 236 -23.88 -15.36 -28.83
C LEU A 236 -23.93 -15.50 -30.36
N PRO A 237 -22.95 -16.16 -30.99
CA PRO A 237 -23.12 -16.53 -32.37
C PRO A 237 -24.41 -17.35 -32.43
N ALA A 238 -25.42 -16.82 -33.15
CA ALA A 238 -26.58 -17.62 -33.54
C ALA A 238 -25.99 -18.93 -34.06
N SER A 239 -26.46 -20.04 -33.49
CA SER A 239 -26.22 -21.41 -33.92
C SER A 239 -25.36 -21.46 -35.17
N ALA A 240 -24.18 -22.08 -35.08
CA ALA A 240 -23.42 -22.50 -36.25
C ALA A 240 -24.22 -23.56 -37.06
N SER A 241 -25.43 -23.23 -37.51
CA SER A 241 -26.13 -23.84 -38.62
C SER A 241 -25.42 -23.38 -39.89
N SER A 242 -24.21 -23.89 -40.13
CA SER A 242 -23.59 -24.08 -41.45
C SER A 242 -22.09 -24.34 -41.29
N ARG A 243 -21.72 -25.61 -41.41
CA ARG A 243 -20.42 -26.13 -41.88
C ARG A 243 -19.18 -25.80 -41.04
N SER A 244 -19.05 -26.46 -39.89
CA SER A 244 -17.73 -26.94 -39.46
C SER A 244 -17.44 -28.28 -40.14
N ARG A 245 -16.51 -28.28 -41.10
CA ARG A 245 -15.87 -29.50 -41.62
C ARG A 245 -15.12 -30.17 -40.46
N VAL A 246 -15.75 -31.17 -39.86
CA VAL A 246 -15.06 -32.16 -39.01
C VAL A 246 -14.37 -33.16 -39.94
N PRO A 247 -13.07 -33.46 -39.79
CA PRO A 247 -12.44 -34.57 -40.50
C PRO A 247 -13.15 -35.87 -40.14
N PHE A 248 -13.44 -36.65 -41.18
CA PHE A 248 -14.22 -37.88 -41.16
C PHE A 248 -13.45 -38.99 -40.44
N PHE A 249 -13.59 -39.15 -39.11
CA PHE A 249 -13.38 -40.44 -38.44
C PHE A 249 -14.28 -40.52 -37.20
N PHE A 250 -14.99 -41.65 -37.07
CA PHE A 250 -16.10 -41.96 -36.15
C PHE A 250 -17.48 -41.48 -36.56
N ARG A 251 -18.01 -42.16 -37.58
CA ARG A 251 -19.43 -42.31 -37.82
C ARG A 251 -19.91 -43.55 -37.05
N ASN A 252 -20.60 -43.39 -35.93
CA ASN A 252 -21.70 -44.27 -35.56
C ASN A 252 -22.64 -43.62 -34.54
N PRO A 253 -23.94 -43.46 -34.84
CA PRO A 253 -24.95 -43.01 -33.90
C PRO A 253 -25.54 -44.23 -33.19
N LEU A 254 -25.85 -44.11 -31.90
CA LEU A 254 -27.05 -44.70 -31.27
C LEU A 254 -27.05 -44.35 -29.77
N ASN A 255 -28.24 -43.98 -29.30
CA ASN A 255 -28.66 -43.72 -27.91
C ASN A 255 -28.42 -42.32 -27.36
N LEU A 256 -29.19 -41.40 -27.93
CA LEU A 256 -29.81 -40.30 -27.20
C LEU A 256 -30.95 -40.89 -26.34
N ALA A 257 -30.72 -41.09 -25.05
CA ALA A 257 -31.78 -41.30 -24.07
C ALA A 257 -31.50 -40.42 -22.85
N PHE A 258 -32.32 -39.38 -22.78
CA PHE A 258 -32.43 -38.42 -21.70
C PHE A 258 -32.93 -39.16 -20.44
N GLN A 259 -32.14 -39.18 -19.37
CA GLN A 259 -32.66 -39.54 -18.04
C GLN A 259 -32.00 -38.67 -16.98
N VAL A 260 -32.67 -37.56 -16.65
CA VAL A 260 -32.56 -36.94 -15.34
C VAL A 260 -33.03 -37.98 -14.32
N ARG A 261 -32.11 -38.59 -13.59
CA ARG A 261 -32.26 -38.97 -12.18
C ARG A 261 -30.99 -39.67 -11.67
N SER A 262 -30.52 -39.16 -10.52
CA SER A 262 -29.79 -39.88 -9.46
C SER A 262 -28.61 -40.76 -9.89
N ASN A 263 -27.39 -40.24 -9.71
CA ASN A 263 -26.26 -41.02 -9.20
C ASN A 263 -25.29 -40.06 -8.48
N CYS A 264 -25.68 -39.73 -7.25
CA CYS A 264 -24.73 -39.70 -6.15
C CYS A 264 -24.11 -41.11 -6.05
N LEU A 265 -22.82 -41.22 -5.73
CA LEU A 265 -22.06 -42.48 -5.53
C LEU A 265 -21.48 -43.15 -6.80
N SER A 266 -20.45 -42.53 -7.36
CA SER A 266 -19.25 -43.26 -7.82
C SER A 266 -18.01 -42.36 -7.67
N TRP A 267 -17.79 -41.94 -6.44
CA TRP A 267 -16.53 -41.39 -5.96
C TRP A 267 -15.82 -42.57 -5.32
N PHE A 268 -14.71 -43.06 -5.89
CA PHE A 268 -13.54 -43.58 -5.16
C PHE A 268 -12.58 -44.22 -6.16
N SER A 269 -11.31 -43.86 -5.98
CA SER A 269 -10.10 -44.40 -6.63
C SER A 269 -9.80 -43.91 -8.05
N VAL A 270 -8.81 -43.02 -8.18
CA VAL A 270 -7.46 -43.32 -8.70
C VAL A 270 -6.58 -42.08 -8.47
N ASN A 271 -5.44 -42.27 -7.82
CA ASN A 271 -4.35 -41.30 -7.73
C ASN A 271 -3.70 -41.14 -9.11
N ASP A 272 -3.99 -40.05 -9.81
CA ASP A 272 -3.21 -39.61 -10.97
C ASP A 272 -3.47 -38.11 -11.23
N GLU A 273 -2.41 -37.29 -11.19
CA GLU A 273 -2.43 -35.85 -11.49
C GLU A 273 -3.00 -35.55 -12.88
N THR A 274 -2.97 -36.51 -13.82
CA THR A 274 -3.55 -36.35 -15.16
C THR A 274 -5.09 -36.37 -15.21
N SER A 275 -5.75 -36.56 -14.06
CA SER A 275 -7.21 -36.65 -13.93
C SER A 275 -7.89 -35.28 -13.71
N LEU A 276 -7.26 -34.35 -12.98
CA LEU A 276 -7.83 -33.03 -12.69
C LEU A 276 -7.96 -32.19 -13.97
N GLU A 277 -6.90 -32.14 -14.78
CA GLU A 277 -6.93 -31.44 -16.06
C GLU A 277 -8.02 -31.97 -17.01
N ARG A 278 -8.19 -33.30 -17.08
CA ARG A 278 -9.24 -33.94 -17.88
C ARG A 278 -10.63 -33.64 -17.34
N ARG A 279 -10.83 -33.66 -16.02
CA ARG A 279 -12.10 -33.33 -15.35
C ARG A 279 -12.46 -31.86 -15.56
N MET A 280 -11.51 -30.94 -15.40
CA MET A 280 -11.72 -29.51 -15.64
C MET A 280 -11.99 -29.21 -17.11
N LYS A 281 -11.25 -29.81 -18.04
CA LYS A 281 -11.49 -29.63 -19.47
C LYS A 281 -12.87 -30.17 -19.90
N ALA A 282 -13.28 -31.32 -19.36
CA ALA A 282 -14.62 -31.86 -19.55
C ALA A 282 -15.70 -30.94 -18.96
N ARG A 283 -15.47 -30.37 -17.77
CA ARG A 283 -16.37 -29.43 -17.09
C ARG A 283 -16.53 -28.10 -17.83
N GLN A 284 -15.43 -27.53 -18.31
CA GLN A 284 -15.42 -26.31 -19.13
C GLN A 284 -16.14 -26.54 -20.47
N ALA A 285 -15.92 -27.69 -21.10
CA ALA A 285 -16.61 -28.08 -22.34
C ALA A 285 -18.11 -28.37 -22.13
N ALA A 286 -18.53 -28.78 -20.94
CA ALA A 286 -19.93 -29.04 -20.58
C ALA A 286 -20.73 -27.79 -20.19
N THR A 287 -20.06 -26.65 -19.93
CA THR A 287 -20.76 -25.42 -19.52
C THR A 287 -21.28 -24.68 -20.75
N PRO A 288 -22.60 -24.38 -20.83
CA PRO A 288 -23.15 -23.67 -21.98
C PRO A 288 -22.57 -22.24 -22.09
N PRO A 289 -22.48 -21.67 -23.30
CA PRO A 289 -22.09 -20.28 -23.48
C PRO A 289 -23.02 -19.32 -22.74
N VAL A 290 -22.45 -18.32 -22.08
CA VAL A 290 -23.20 -17.23 -21.43
C VAL A 290 -23.04 -15.94 -22.20
N SER A 291 -24.07 -15.10 -22.14
CA SER A 291 -24.12 -13.82 -22.87
C SER A 291 -23.80 -12.63 -21.98
N THR A 292 -23.86 -12.76 -20.65
CA THR A 292 -23.57 -11.67 -19.71
C THR A 292 -22.27 -11.87 -18.94
N GLY A 293 -21.59 -10.77 -18.60
CA GLY A 293 -20.39 -10.83 -17.77
C GLY A 293 -20.69 -11.36 -16.37
N LYS A 294 -21.87 -11.03 -15.83
CA LYS A 294 -22.32 -11.52 -14.52
C LYS A 294 -22.37 -13.05 -14.46
N GLU A 295 -23.01 -13.68 -15.44
CA GLU A 295 -23.07 -15.15 -15.51
C GLU A 295 -21.67 -15.76 -15.66
N PHE A 296 -20.77 -15.09 -16.40
CA PHE A 296 -19.41 -15.57 -16.56
C PHE A 296 -18.62 -15.53 -15.24
N LEU A 297 -18.72 -14.44 -14.46
CA LEU A 297 -18.08 -14.36 -13.14
C LEU A 297 -18.66 -15.37 -12.16
N GLN A 298 -19.96 -15.66 -12.21
CA GLN A 298 -20.57 -16.71 -11.39
C GLN A 298 -19.99 -18.09 -11.68
N ILE A 299 -19.76 -18.41 -12.96
CA ILE A 299 -19.08 -19.65 -13.35
C ILE A 299 -17.66 -19.68 -12.76
N LEU A 300 -16.90 -18.60 -12.90
CA LEU A 300 -15.53 -18.52 -12.39
C LEU A 300 -15.45 -18.65 -10.87
N ASP A 301 -16.34 -17.98 -10.13
CA ASP A 301 -16.40 -18.05 -8.67
C ASP A 301 -16.69 -19.48 -8.18
N VAL A 302 -17.60 -20.19 -8.85
CA VAL A 302 -17.93 -21.59 -8.52
C VAL A 302 -16.77 -22.52 -8.86
N GLU A 303 -16.16 -22.36 -10.04
CA GLU A 303 -15.00 -23.17 -10.44
C GLU A 303 -13.82 -22.97 -9.46
N TRP A 304 -13.53 -21.72 -9.09
CA TRP A 304 -12.50 -21.39 -8.12
C TRP A 304 -12.79 -21.93 -6.71
N ALA A 305 -14.04 -21.80 -6.23
CA ALA A 305 -14.43 -22.32 -4.92
C ALA A 305 -14.23 -23.84 -4.82
N LEU A 306 -14.43 -24.57 -5.92
CA LEU A 306 -14.22 -26.01 -5.96
C LEU A 306 -12.75 -26.38 -6.04
N GLU A 307 -11.94 -25.63 -6.80
CA GLU A 307 -10.49 -25.81 -6.81
C GLU A 307 -9.90 -25.63 -5.41
N LYS A 308 -10.37 -24.61 -4.66
CA LYS A 308 -9.93 -24.37 -3.26
C LYS A 308 -10.30 -25.53 -2.32
N ILE A 309 -11.39 -26.25 -2.58
CA ILE A 309 -11.79 -27.43 -1.78
C ILE A 309 -10.94 -28.65 -2.17
N GLU A 310 -10.63 -28.79 -3.46
CA GLU A 310 -9.86 -29.93 -3.99
C GLU A 310 -8.34 -29.78 -3.78
N GLY A 311 -7.83 -28.56 -3.50
CA GLY A 311 -6.44 -28.30 -3.10
C GLY A 311 -6.13 -26.84 -2.71
N GLU A 312 -4.91 -26.58 -2.24
CA GLU A 312 -4.38 -25.22 -1.98
C GLU A 312 -3.89 -24.55 -3.27
N GLY A 313 -4.71 -24.53 -4.32
CA GLY A 313 -4.34 -23.92 -5.60
C GLY A 313 -4.01 -22.43 -5.43
N ASP A 314 -2.99 -21.94 -6.12
CA ASP A 314 -2.70 -20.52 -6.17
C ASP A 314 -3.70 -19.80 -7.12
N PRO A 315 -4.35 -18.70 -6.70
CA PRO A 315 -5.33 -17.99 -7.52
C PRO A 315 -4.78 -17.48 -8.86
N GLU A 316 -3.51 -17.08 -8.87
CA GLU A 316 -2.86 -16.54 -10.07
C GLU A 316 -2.54 -17.66 -11.05
N GLU A 317 -2.04 -18.80 -10.56
CA GLU A 317 -1.85 -20.02 -11.34
C GLU A 317 -3.17 -20.50 -11.96
N TYR A 318 -4.25 -20.60 -11.17
CA TYR A 318 -5.55 -20.98 -11.68
C TYR A 318 -6.04 -20.03 -12.78
N ALA A 319 -5.94 -18.71 -12.55
CA ALA A 319 -6.36 -17.72 -13.53
C ALA A 319 -5.55 -17.80 -14.83
N ASP A 320 -4.24 -18.03 -14.75
CA ASP A 320 -3.37 -18.19 -15.92
C ASP A 320 -3.68 -19.46 -16.71
N VAL A 321 -3.90 -20.58 -16.01
CA VAL A 321 -4.31 -21.84 -16.62
C VAL A 321 -5.67 -21.69 -17.30
N ALA A 322 -6.64 -21.06 -16.62
CA ALA A 322 -7.97 -20.85 -17.16
C ALA A 322 -7.97 -19.93 -18.39
N ARG A 323 -7.13 -18.88 -18.41
CA ARG A 323 -6.91 -18.02 -19.59
C ARG A 323 -6.38 -18.83 -20.78
N LYS A 324 -5.32 -19.62 -20.59
CA LYS A 324 -4.74 -20.47 -21.64
C LYS A 324 -5.75 -21.48 -22.18
N ARG A 325 -6.51 -22.14 -21.30
CA ARG A 325 -7.54 -23.12 -21.68
C ARG A 325 -8.72 -22.48 -22.41
N SER A 326 -8.98 -21.19 -22.21
CA SER A 326 -10.06 -20.48 -22.87
C SER A 326 -9.81 -20.20 -24.35
N GLU A 327 -8.57 -20.26 -24.82
CA GLU A 327 -8.20 -19.94 -26.21
C GLU A 327 -8.99 -20.78 -27.22
N GLY A 328 -9.62 -20.11 -28.21
CA GLY A 328 -10.46 -20.77 -29.21
C GLY A 328 -11.85 -21.19 -28.72
N THR A 329 -12.20 -20.90 -27.47
CA THR A 329 -13.55 -21.13 -26.92
C THR A 329 -14.34 -19.82 -26.80
N TRP A 330 -15.64 -19.90 -26.51
CA TRP A 330 -16.46 -18.72 -26.23
C TRP A 330 -15.95 -17.91 -25.02
N ARG A 331 -15.26 -18.56 -24.07
CA ARG A 331 -14.69 -17.95 -22.85
C ARG A 331 -13.51 -17.03 -23.13
N GLU A 332 -12.81 -17.18 -24.26
CA GLU A 332 -11.63 -16.36 -24.61
C GLU A 332 -11.94 -14.87 -24.59
N SER A 333 -13.11 -14.52 -25.13
CA SER A 333 -13.58 -13.14 -25.22
C SER A 333 -13.82 -12.50 -23.85
N TRP A 334 -14.30 -13.28 -22.89
CA TRP A 334 -14.52 -12.85 -21.52
C TRP A 334 -13.22 -12.74 -20.73
N TRP A 335 -12.35 -13.76 -20.81
CA TRP A 335 -11.05 -13.74 -20.12
C TRP A 335 -10.17 -12.57 -20.55
N ARG A 336 -10.21 -12.17 -21.83
CA ARG A 336 -9.50 -10.99 -22.33
C ARG A 336 -9.95 -9.67 -21.69
N ARG A 337 -11.14 -9.62 -21.10
CA ARG A 337 -11.73 -8.45 -20.42
C ARG A 337 -11.53 -8.47 -18.90
N ILE A 338 -11.02 -9.57 -18.35
CA ILE A 338 -10.56 -9.63 -16.96
C ILE A 338 -9.14 -9.08 -16.91
N PRO A 339 -8.87 -8.00 -16.16
CA PRO A 339 -7.55 -7.43 -15.98
C PRO A 339 -6.54 -8.50 -15.54
N SER A 340 -5.33 -8.43 -16.09
CA SER A 340 -4.23 -9.26 -15.64
C SER A 340 -3.52 -8.58 -14.49
N PRO A 341 -2.87 -9.34 -13.59
CA PRO A 341 -2.01 -8.76 -12.56
C PRO A 341 -1.01 -7.78 -13.17
N GLY A 342 -0.76 -6.67 -12.47
CA GLY A 342 0.25 -5.71 -12.90
C GLY A 342 1.64 -6.33 -12.92
N LYS A 343 2.63 -5.64 -13.51
CA LYS A 343 4.03 -6.09 -13.52
C LYS A 343 4.88 -5.22 -12.60
N GLY A 344 5.85 -5.85 -11.94
CA GLY A 344 6.85 -5.13 -11.15
C GLY A 344 6.26 -4.45 -9.91
N LYS A 345 5.95 -3.15 -10.00
CA LYS A 345 5.45 -2.34 -8.86
C LYS A 345 3.94 -2.45 -8.63
N GLU A 346 3.22 -2.95 -9.63
CA GLU A 346 1.75 -3.12 -9.64
C GLU A 346 1.39 -4.62 -9.55
N ASP A 347 2.33 -5.46 -9.16
CA ASP A 347 2.22 -6.92 -9.09
C ASP A 347 1.05 -7.44 -8.24
N GLN A 348 0.58 -6.62 -7.30
CA GLN A 348 -0.55 -6.91 -6.42
C GLN A 348 -1.89 -6.41 -6.96
N GLN A 349 -1.89 -5.54 -7.98
CA GLN A 349 -3.12 -5.04 -8.60
C GLN A 349 -3.74 -6.13 -9.47
N TRP A 350 -5.07 -6.14 -9.57
CA TRP A 350 -5.79 -7.00 -10.53
C TRP A 350 -5.58 -8.52 -10.40
N ARG A 351 -5.20 -9.00 -9.20
CA ARG A 351 -5.26 -10.43 -8.85
C ARG A 351 -6.72 -10.88 -8.63
N ILE A 352 -7.31 -11.56 -9.60
CA ILE A 352 -8.67 -12.12 -9.46
C ILE A 352 -8.69 -13.17 -8.32
N PHE A 353 -9.80 -13.27 -7.61
CA PHE A 353 -9.95 -14.09 -6.38
C PHE A 353 -9.05 -13.68 -5.20
N SER A 354 -8.44 -12.50 -5.23
CA SER A 354 -7.83 -11.89 -4.04
C SER A 354 -8.90 -11.43 -3.03
N ASP A 355 -8.46 -11.12 -1.81
CA ASP A 355 -9.29 -10.47 -0.78
C ASP A 355 -10.03 -9.26 -1.37
N HIS A 356 -9.34 -8.42 -2.16
CA HIS A 356 -9.90 -7.22 -2.76
C HIS A 356 -11.02 -7.52 -3.75
N TYR A 357 -10.87 -8.59 -4.55
CA TYR A 357 -11.89 -9.04 -5.50
C TYR A 357 -13.16 -9.50 -4.77
N PHE A 358 -13.01 -10.32 -3.73
CA PHE A 358 -14.17 -10.81 -2.97
C PHE A 358 -14.85 -9.69 -2.18
N LEU A 359 -14.09 -8.79 -1.56
CA LEU A 359 -14.67 -7.61 -0.89
C LEU A 359 -15.47 -6.74 -1.87
N ALA A 360 -14.95 -6.50 -3.07
CA ALA A 360 -15.67 -5.76 -4.10
C ALA A 360 -16.95 -6.47 -4.57
N ARG A 361 -16.95 -7.81 -4.61
CA ARG A 361 -18.12 -8.63 -4.94
C ARG A 361 -19.21 -8.52 -3.88
N ASP A 362 -18.84 -8.66 -2.61
CA ASP A 362 -19.78 -8.90 -1.51
C ASP A 362 -20.24 -7.62 -0.79
N MET A 363 -19.59 -6.48 -1.03
CA MET A 363 -20.04 -5.20 -0.48
C MET A 363 -21.38 -4.74 -1.10
N THR A 364 -22.20 -4.08 -0.30
CA THR A 364 -23.47 -3.49 -0.76
C THR A 364 -23.23 -2.25 -1.64
N PRO A 365 -24.20 -1.83 -2.45
CA PRO A 365 -24.10 -0.57 -3.19
C PRO A 365 -23.86 0.65 -2.29
N ALA A 366 -24.50 0.69 -1.12
CA ALA A 366 -24.31 1.79 -0.16
C ALA A 366 -22.87 1.83 0.39
N GLN A 367 -22.31 0.67 0.73
CA GLN A 367 -20.92 0.54 1.15
C GLN A 367 -19.94 0.95 0.03
N ALA A 368 -20.22 0.55 -1.21
CA ALA A 368 -19.42 0.94 -2.37
C ALA A 368 -19.45 2.47 -2.58
N SER A 369 -20.64 3.08 -2.58
CA SER A 369 -20.79 4.55 -2.70
C SER A 369 -20.06 5.29 -1.58
N TYR A 370 -20.14 4.79 -0.35
CA TYR A 370 -19.40 5.37 0.77
C TYR A 370 -17.89 5.28 0.55
N LEU A 371 -17.36 4.10 0.22
CA LEU A 371 -15.93 3.90 -0.03
C LEU A 371 -15.41 4.77 -1.19
N PHE A 372 -16.23 4.95 -2.23
CA PHE A 372 -15.93 5.79 -3.40
C PHE A 372 -15.84 7.27 -3.04
N SER A 373 -16.59 7.72 -2.04
CA SER A 373 -16.60 9.11 -1.58
C SER A 373 -15.35 9.51 -0.77
N LEU A 374 -14.58 8.53 -0.25
CA LEU A 374 -13.47 8.81 0.65
C LEU A 374 -12.32 9.59 -0.03
N PRO A 375 -11.79 10.64 0.63
CA PRO A 375 -10.67 11.42 0.11
C PRO A 375 -9.33 10.70 0.28
N LEU A 376 -8.30 11.16 -0.44
CA LEU A 376 -6.90 10.76 -0.16
C LEU A 376 -6.26 11.61 0.94
N VAL A 377 -6.71 12.85 1.08
CA VAL A 377 -6.19 13.84 2.03
C VAL A 377 -7.32 14.51 2.77
N ASN A 378 -7.31 14.47 4.11
CA ASN A 378 -8.08 15.40 4.93
C ASN A 378 -7.18 16.58 5.32
N HIS A 379 -7.59 17.80 5.00
CA HIS A 379 -6.90 19.03 5.38
C HIS A 379 -7.73 19.78 6.42
N ILE A 380 -7.13 20.09 7.57
CA ILE A 380 -7.75 20.80 8.69
C ILE A 380 -7.03 22.14 8.85
N PRO A 381 -7.43 23.20 8.14
CA PRO A 381 -6.63 24.42 8.02
C PRO A 381 -6.45 25.15 9.34
N HIS A 382 -7.47 25.19 10.20
CA HIS A 382 -7.40 25.89 11.49
C HIS A 382 -6.43 25.22 12.49
N MET A 383 -6.11 23.94 12.29
CA MET A 383 -5.09 23.22 13.06
C MET A 383 -3.75 23.10 12.31
N HIS A 384 -3.69 23.51 11.04
CA HIS A 384 -2.51 23.34 10.17
C HIS A 384 -2.06 21.88 10.08
N LEU A 385 -3.04 21.01 9.88
CA LEU A 385 -2.91 19.55 9.96
C LEU A 385 -3.41 18.89 8.68
N PHE A 386 -2.64 17.93 8.18
CA PHE A 386 -3.06 16.97 7.16
C PHE A 386 -3.17 15.57 7.76
N VAL A 387 -4.18 14.82 7.31
CA VAL A 387 -4.27 13.37 7.52
C VAL A 387 -4.22 12.71 6.16
N VAL A 388 -3.29 11.78 5.98
CA VAL A 388 -3.05 11.04 4.73
C VAL A 388 -2.75 9.59 5.02
N HIS A 389 -2.83 8.72 4.01
CA HIS A 389 -2.45 7.33 4.21
C HIS A 389 -0.94 7.12 4.21
N ALA A 390 -0.25 7.33 3.08
CA ALA A 390 1.19 7.08 3.01
C ALA A 390 2.04 8.31 3.33
N GLY A 391 1.76 9.44 2.67
CA GLY A 391 2.51 10.67 2.90
C GLY A 391 2.27 11.80 1.91
N LEU A 392 2.83 12.97 2.24
CA LEU A 392 2.91 14.16 1.40
C LEU A 392 4.35 14.68 1.40
N LEU A 393 4.76 15.32 0.31
CA LEU A 393 6.05 16.00 0.25
C LEU A 393 5.92 17.47 0.64
N PRO A 394 6.90 18.02 1.38
CA PRO A 394 6.95 19.44 1.73
C PRO A 394 7.47 20.32 0.57
N SER A 395 8.11 19.71 -0.44
CA SER A 395 8.68 20.40 -1.60
C SER A 395 8.77 19.46 -2.81
N ASP A 396 8.88 20.00 -4.02
CA ASP A 396 9.25 19.18 -5.20
C ASP A 396 10.70 18.71 -5.02
N PRO A 397 10.96 17.39 -4.96
CA PRO A 397 12.30 16.87 -4.71
C PRO A 397 13.24 16.96 -5.93
N ASN A 398 12.76 17.48 -7.07
CA ASN A 398 13.59 17.78 -8.24
C ASN A 398 14.17 19.21 -8.22
N LEU A 399 13.75 20.02 -7.25
CA LEU A 399 14.16 21.40 -7.09
C LEU A 399 14.89 21.58 -5.75
N GLU A 400 15.77 22.58 -5.68
CA GLU A 400 16.38 22.96 -4.41
C GLU A 400 15.29 23.48 -3.44
N PRO A 401 15.41 23.26 -2.11
CA PRO A 401 14.38 23.70 -1.16
C PRO A 401 14.14 25.21 -1.16
N THR A 402 15.13 26.03 -1.54
CA THR A 402 15.03 27.49 -1.65
C THR A 402 14.63 27.98 -3.04
N ASP A 403 14.36 27.09 -4.00
CA ASP A 403 13.95 27.49 -5.35
C ASP A 403 12.63 28.29 -5.28
N PRO A 404 12.49 29.45 -5.95
CA PRO A 404 11.28 30.28 -5.89
C PRO A 404 9.99 29.58 -6.35
N ARG A 405 10.09 28.45 -7.05
CA ARG A 405 8.94 27.63 -7.45
C ARG A 405 8.42 26.75 -6.31
N GLN A 406 9.21 26.56 -5.25
CA GLN A 406 8.78 25.78 -4.09
C GLN A 406 7.72 26.55 -3.28
N PRO A 407 6.64 25.87 -2.84
CA PRO A 407 5.62 26.51 -2.00
C PRO A 407 6.16 27.09 -0.69
N LEU A 408 7.16 26.43 -0.10
CA LEU A 408 7.73 26.83 1.19
C LEU A 408 8.83 27.90 1.09
N ALA A 409 9.39 28.12 -0.11
CA ALA A 409 10.46 29.11 -0.31
C ALA A 409 9.93 30.54 -0.53
N ARG A 410 8.61 30.71 -0.71
CA ARG A 410 7.99 32.00 -1.06
C ARG A 410 6.81 32.34 -0.16
N VAL A 411 6.62 33.64 0.03
CA VAL A 411 5.41 34.18 0.66
C VAL A 411 4.30 34.22 -0.40
N PRO A 412 3.10 33.65 -0.12
CA PRO A 412 1.98 33.75 -1.05
C PRO A 412 1.54 35.21 -1.26
N ILE A 413 1.32 35.57 -2.53
CA ILE A 413 0.86 36.91 -2.92
C ILE A 413 -0.67 36.95 -2.79
N ILE A 414 -1.19 37.82 -1.92
CA ILE A 414 -2.62 38.13 -1.83
C ILE A 414 -2.91 39.23 -2.87
N THR A 415 -3.81 38.97 -3.80
CA THR A 415 -4.22 39.98 -4.80
C THR A 415 -5.27 40.93 -4.23
N GLY A 416 -5.34 42.17 -4.72
CA GLY A 416 -6.33 43.16 -4.26
C GLY A 416 -7.79 42.71 -4.42
N ALA A 417 -8.10 41.87 -5.41
CA ALA A 417 -9.43 41.27 -5.58
C ALA A 417 -9.76 40.24 -4.49
N GLN A 418 -8.77 39.42 -4.08
CA GLN A 418 -8.91 38.50 -2.94
C GLN A 418 -9.04 39.28 -1.63
N GLU A 419 -8.29 40.37 -1.49
CA GLU A 419 -8.37 41.25 -0.34
C GLU A 419 -9.75 41.92 -0.23
N GLN A 420 -10.31 42.42 -1.34
CA GLN A 420 -11.66 43.01 -1.39
C GLN A 420 -12.78 42.00 -1.11
N GLN A 421 -12.67 40.76 -1.62
CA GLN A 421 -13.65 39.70 -1.34
C GLN A 421 -13.63 39.21 0.11
N LEU A 422 -12.49 39.28 0.80
CA LEU A 422 -12.30 38.74 2.15
C LEU A 422 -12.39 39.79 3.27
N PHE A 423 -12.05 41.05 3.00
CA PHE A 423 -11.94 42.11 4.03
C PHE A 423 -12.92 43.27 3.87
N GLY A 424 -13.65 43.37 2.75
CA GLY A 424 -14.58 44.47 2.48
C GLY A 424 -13.85 45.81 2.26
N THR A 425 -14.40 46.66 1.40
CA THR A 425 -13.89 48.02 1.21
C THR A 425 -14.17 48.85 2.46
N SER A 426 -13.12 49.42 3.04
CA SER A 426 -13.10 50.13 4.32
C SER A 426 -13.81 51.50 4.32
N ASP A 427 -14.97 51.65 3.67
CA ASP A 427 -15.64 52.96 3.54
C ASP A 427 -17.15 52.97 3.82
N ASP A 428 -17.75 51.90 4.37
CA ASP A 428 -19.17 51.93 4.76
C ASP A 428 -19.46 51.29 6.13
N PHE A 429 -18.74 51.74 7.17
CA PHE A 429 -19.03 51.33 8.56
C PHE A 429 -19.82 52.42 9.32
N ARG A 430 -21.10 52.55 8.97
CA ARG A 430 -22.14 52.98 9.91
C ARG A 430 -23.32 52.02 9.78
N LEU A 431 -23.43 51.00 10.63
CA LEU A 431 -24.71 50.41 11.03
C LEU A 431 -24.57 49.41 12.19
N ASP A 432 -25.05 49.88 13.34
CA ASP A 432 -25.79 49.21 14.41
C ASP A 432 -25.38 47.78 14.85
N ALA A 433 -24.70 47.78 15.99
CA ALA A 433 -24.53 46.64 16.87
C ALA A 433 -25.87 46.22 17.49
N ALA A 434 -26.69 45.47 16.75
CA ALA A 434 -27.75 44.67 17.33
C ALA A 434 -28.11 43.51 16.39
N HIS A 435 -27.87 42.29 16.87
CA HIS A 435 -28.35 41.02 16.29
C HIS A 435 -27.67 40.55 15.00
N THR A 436 -26.47 39.99 15.09
CA THR A 436 -26.09 38.80 14.31
C THR A 436 -24.96 38.03 15.01
N SER A 437 -25.16 36.73 15.12
CA SER A 437 -24.35 35.76 15.85
C SER A 437 -23.00 35.47 15.16
N ALA A 438 -21.90 35.86 15.82
CA ALA A 438 -20.66 35.09 16.05
C ALA A 438 -19.93 34.30 14.93
N SER A 439 -20.16 34.50 13.63
CA SER A 439 -19.49 33.67 12.58
C SER A 439 -18.77 34.41 11.44
N GLN A 440 -18.44 35.69 11.58
CA GLN A 440 -17.49 36.36 10.68
C GLN A 440 -16.17 36.63 11.41
N GLN A 441 -15.39 35.57 11.65
CA GLN A 441 -13.98 35.74 12.00
C GLN A 441 -13.23 36.27 10.78
N LEU A 442 -12.91 37.57 10.81
CA LEU A 442 -11.99 38.19 9.87
C LEU A 442 -10.62 37.49 10.01
N TYR A 443 -10.21 36.70 9.03
CA TYR A 443 -8.92 36.01 9.06
C TYR A 443 -7.77 37.02 8.99
N SER A 444 -6.74 36.89 9.82
CA SER A 444 -5.56 37.75 9.66
C SER A 444 -4.90 37.50 8.29
N LYS A 445 -4.24 38.51 7.72
CA LYS A 445 -3.46 38.36 6.47
C LYS A 445 -2.44 37.21 6.56
N GLU A 446 -1.87 37.00 7.74
CA GLU A 446 -0.97 35.88 8.05
C GLU A 446 -1.66 34.52 7.89
N GLU A 447 -2.85 34.37 8.47
CA GLU A 447 -3.64 33.14 8.41
C GLU A 447 -4.06 32.83 6.96
N LEU A 448 -4.44 33.86 6.19
CA LEU A 448 -4.73 33.71 4.78
C LEU A 448 -3.51 33.23 3.98
N ARG A 449 -2.33 33.84 4.20
CA ARG A 449 -1.09 33.40 3.56
C ARG A 449 -0.75 31.96 3.91
N ARG A 450 -0.94 31.58 5.17
CA ARG A 450 -0.69 30.21 5.62
C ARG A 450 -1.59 29.20 4.90
N ARG A 451 -2.88 29.48 4.79
CA ARG A 451 -3.83 28.64 4.05
C ARG A 451 -3.49 28.54 2.56
N MET A 452 -3.04 29.65 1.96
CA MET A 452 -2.56 29.64 0.57
C MET A 452 -1.32 28.78 0.40
N GLN A 453 -0.38 28.81 1.35
CA GLN A 453 0.82 27.98 1.34
C GLN A 453 0.50 26.49 1.51
N GLU A 454 -0.39 26.15 2.44
CA GLU A 454 -0.89 24.78 2.64
C GLU A 454 -1.56 24.23 1.37
N THR A 455 -2.41 25.05 0.73
CA THR A 455 -3.05 24.70 -0.54
C THR A 455 -2.02 24.52 -1.65
N ALA A 456 -0.97 25.35 -1.67
CA ALA A 456 0.11 25.24 -2.65
C ALA A 456 0.92 23.95 -2.49
N LEU A 457 1.08 23.39 -1.29
CA LEU A 457 1.70 22.08 -1.13
C LEU A 457 0.93 20.97 -1.83
N LEU A 458 -0.40 21.01 -1.76
CA LEU A 458 -1.26 20.01 -2.41
C LEU A 458 -1.26 20.18 -3.94
N ARG A 459 -1.22 21.42 -4.43
CA ARG A 459 -1.41 21.74 -5.86
C ARG A 459 -0.09 21.85 -6.64
N ASP A 460 0.89 22.55 -6.10
CA ASP A 460 2.08 22.98 -6.85
C ASP A 460 3.16 21.89 -6.87
N ILE A 461 3.14 20.95 -5.92
CA ILE A 461 4.05 19.79 -5.88
C ILE A 461 3.50 18.66 -6.75
N PRO A 462 4.16 18.27 -7.85
CA PRO A 462 3.63 17.25 -8.78
C PRO A 462 3.28 15.91 -8.12
N GLN A 463 4.10 15.45 -7.18
CA GLN A 463 3.93 14.19 -6.48
C GLN A 463 2.73 14.20 -5.54
N ASN A 464 2.34 15.35 -5.00
CA ASN A 464 1.17 15.47 -4.13
C ASN A 464 -0.15 15.46 -4.93
N ARG A 465 -0.10 15.57 -6.26
CA ARG A 465 -1.23 15.39 -7.18
C ARG A 465 -1.32 13.98 -7.77
N ASP A 466 -0.28 13.18 -7.59
CA ASP A 466 -0.22 11.80 -8.07
C ASP A 466 -0.80 10.88 -6.98
N SER A 467 -1.95 10.29 -7.28
CA SER A 467 -2.63 9.37 -6.35
C SER A 467 -1.76 8.17 -5.99
N TRP A 468 -0.94 7.67 -6.94
CA TRP A 468 -0.03 6.58 -6.64
C TRP A 468 0.99 6.99 -5.59
N ALA A 469 1.57 8.19 -5.70
CA ALA A 469 2.54 8.69 -4.74
C ALA A 469 1.91 8.89 -3.34
N VAL A 470 0.77 9.55 -3.24
CA VAL A 470 0.08 9.81 -1.95
C VAL A 470 -0.37 8.52 -1.26
N LEU A 471 -0.70 7.48 -2.02
CA LEU A 471 -1.11 6.18 -1.50
C LEU A 471 0.05 5.22 -1.20
N ASN A 472 1.24 5.41 -1.79
CA ASN A 472 2.29 4.38 -1.73
C ASN A 472 3.64 4.87 -1.18
N MET A 473 3.85 6.18 -1.01
CA MET A 473 5.15 6.74 -0.65
C MET A 473 5.65 6.28 0.72
N ARG A 474 6.87 5.75 0.76
CA ARG A 474 7.62 5.52 2.01
C ARG A 474 8.86 6.39 2.12
N GLY A 475 9.40 6.82 0.98
CA GLY A 475 10.55 7.71 0.90
C GLY A 475 10.80 8.26 -0.50
N VAL A 476 11.87 9.04 -0.61
CA VAL A 476 12.34 9.67 -1.85
C VAL A 476 13.75 9.21 -2.15
N ARG A 477 13.96 8.63 -3.33
CA ARG A 477 15.28 8.19 -3.80
C ARG A 477 16.07 9.37 -4.38
N LYS A 478 17.35 9.11 -4.68
CA LYS A 478 18.18 10.01 -5.49
C LYS A 478 17.44 10.42 -6.77
N LYS A 479 17.64 11.67 -7.20
CA LYS A 479 16.93 12.31 -8.34
C LYS A 479 15.41 12.48 -8.12
N GLY A 480 14.98 12.65 -6.88
CA GLY A 480 13.60 13.01 -6.54
C GLY A 480 12.51 11.96 -6.82
N LYS A 481 12.89 10.70 -7.06
CA LYS A 481 11.93 9.63 -7.37
C LYS A 481 11.29 9.06 -6.11
N VAL A 482 9.97 9.19 -5.99
CA VAL A 482 9.17 8.57 -4.93
C VAL A 482 9.28 7.04 -4.98
N THR A 483 9.34 6.41 -3.82
CA THR A 483 9.44 4.95 -3.68
C THR A 483 8.49 4.42 -2.61
N ARG A 484 7.91 3.26 -2.90
CA ARG A 484 7.10 2.45 -1.97
C ARG A 484 7.94 1.53 -1.09
N ASP A 485 9.20 1.31 -1.46
CA ASP A 485 10.09 0.38 -0.77
C ASP A 485 10.64 1.06 0.48
N GLY A 486 10.39 0.48 1.66
CA GLY A 486 10.73 1.07 2.95
C GLY A 486 12.24 1.13 3.26
N ASP A 487 13.05 0.38 2.52
CA ASP A 487 14.51 0.30 2.66
C ASP A 487 15.26 1.17 1.63
N LYS A 488 14.55 1.85 0.72
CA LYS A 488 15.16 2.67 -0.33
C LYS A 488 14.83 4.15 -0.13
N GLY A 489 15.85 4.98 -0.29
CA GLY A 489 15.70 6.45 -0.25
C GLY A 489 15.62 7.00 1.17
N THR A 490 15.45 8.32 1.26
CA THR A 490 15.23 9.02 2.53
C THR A 490 13.74 8.95 2.89
N PRO A 491 13.37 8.55 4.11
CA PRO A 491 11.97 8.59 4.54
C PRO A 491 11.35 9.97 4.32
N TRP A 492 10.16 10.01 3.72
CA TRP A 492 9.52 11.28 3.40
C TRP A 492 9.20 12.08 4.68
N SER A 493 8.89 11.38 5.77
CA SER A 493 8.65 11.98 7.10
C SER A 493 9.87 12.74 7.61
N ASP A 494 11.07 12.27 7.29
CA ASP A 494 12.30 12.90 7.75
C ASP A 494 12.54 14.18 6.95
N ILE A 495 12.32 14.13 5.62
CA ILE A 495 12.35 15.30 4.74
C ILE A 495 11.31 16.33 5.19
N TRP A 496 10.10 15.89 5.55
CA TRP A 496 9.03 16.74 6.06
C TRP A 496 9.48 17.49 7.32
N ASN A 497 9.99 16.77 8.33
CA ASN A 497 10.40 17.41 9.57
C ASN A 497 11.60 18.34 9.36
N GLU A 498 12.60 17.91 8.58
CA GLU A 498 13.77 18.74 8.27
C GLU A 498 13.35 20.07 7.63
N GLN A 499 12.43 20.08 6.67
CA GLN A 499 12.00 21.33 6.04
C GLN A 499 11.08 22.17 6.92
N MET A 500 10.23 21.55 7.73
CA MET A 500 9.39 22.29 8.68
C MET A 500 10.22 22.98 9.77
N ASP A 501 11.35 22.40 10.17
CA ASP A 501 12.32 23.04 11.09
C ASP A 501 13.00 24.28 10.48
N LEU A 502 12.96 24.45 9.16
CA LEU A 502 13.51 25.62 8.46
C LEU A 502 12.51 26.76 8.30
N CYS A 503 11.23 26.54 8.64
CA CYS A 503 10.20 27.57 8.50
C CYS A 503 10.33 28.65 9.59
N ASP A 504 10.60 29.89 9.19
CA ASP A 504 10.80 31.05 10.10
C ASP A 504 9.64 32.07 10.07
N GLY A 505 8.53 31.72 9.39
CA GLY A 505 7.39 32.61 9.16
C GLY A 505 7.52 33.46 7.90
N PHE A 506 6.58 34.40 7.69
CA PHE A 506 6.53 35.23 6.49
C PHE A 506 7.36 36.53 6.57
N GLY A 507 7.96 36.83 7.73
CA GLY A 507 8.88 37.96 7.96
C GLY A 507 8.22 39.29 8.41
N PHE A 508 8.97 40.08 9.19
CA PHE A 508 8.63 41.40 9.74
C PHE A 508 9.01 42.57 8.80
N SER A 509 8.79 42.43 7.48
CA SER A 509 8.99 43.53 6.52
C SER A 509 7.76 43.76 5.64
N ASP A 510 6.58 43.46 6.17
CA ASP A 510 5.33 43.97 5.64
C ASP A 510 4.94 45.21 6.46
N PHE A 511 5.01 46.38 5.83
CA PHE A 511 4.73 47.73 6.35
C PHE A 511 5.87 48.49 7.06
N SER A 512 6.84 48.95 6.28
CA SER A 512 7.39 50.29 6.51
C SER A 512 7.71 50.97 5.18
N LEU A 513 7.00 52.08 4.94
CA LEU A 513 7.43 53.16 4.05
C LEU A 513 8.88 53.55 4.41
N PRO A 514 9.67 54.09 3.46
CA PRO A 514 11.06 54.43 3.72
C PRO A 514 11.12 55.58 4.72
N SER A 515 11.39 55.28 5.98
CA SER A 515 11.76 56.26 6.98
C SER A 515 13.14 55.93 7.50
N SER A 516 14.06 56.83 7.22
CA SER A 516 15.39 56.97 7.78
C SER A 516 15.42 56.76 9.29
N ASN A 517 16.19 55.77 9.76
CA ASN A 517 17.32 55.95 10.70
C ASN A 517 17.79 54.58 11.22
N PRO A 518 19.10 54.29 11.23
CA PRO A 518 19.65 53.06 11.76
C PRO A 518 20.21 53.31 13.17
N GLU A 519 19.51 52.93 14.23
CA GLU A 519 20.13 52.81 15.56
C GLU A 519 19.26 52.04 16.56
N GLY A 520 19.80 50.90 17.04
CA GLY A 520 19.54 50.31 18.36
C GLY A 520 18.18 49.66 18.64
N GLY A 521 18.18 48.35 18.96
CA GLY A 521 17.04 47.74 19.67
C GLY A 521 16.89 46.22 19.53
N GLU A 522 17.53 45.49 20.44
CA GLU A 522 17.12 44.21 21.05
C GLU A 522 16.50 43.08 20.18
N ARG A 523 17.35 42.08 19.89
CA ARG A 523 16.95 40.70 19.57
C ARG A 523 16.57 39.96 20.86
N GLY A 524 15.29 39.70 21.06
CA GLY A 524 14.73 38.63 21.91
C GLY A 524 13.52 38.05 21.17
N LEU A 525 13.25 36.76 21.08
CA LEU A 525 13.59 35.59 21.89
C LEU A 525 13.82 34.43 20.91
N SER A 526 15.02 33.88 20.89
CA SER A 526 15.28 32.57 20.28
C SER A 526 15.44 31.54 21.38
N SER A 527 14.91 30.35 21.13
CA SER A 527 15.48 29.09 21.62
C SER A 527 15.46 28.90 23.14
N GLU A 528 14.37 28.33 23.63
CA GLU A 528 14.49 27.36 24.71
C GLU A 528 13.91 26.02 24.24
N TYR A 529 14.68 24.96 24.50
CA TYR A 529 14.43 23.54 24.19
C TYR A 529 14.95 22.98 22.85
N THR A 530 16.24 22.66 22.78
CA THR A 530 16.73 21.26 22.88
C THR A 530 18.26 21.22 22.80
N SER A 531 18.88 20.72 23.87
CA SER A 531 20.29 20.34 23.89
C SER A 531 20.50 19.08 23.02
N GLY A 532 20.83 19.30 21.75
CA GLY A 532 21.24 18.25 20.82
C GLY A 532 22.08 18.89 19.73
N LYS A 533 23.20 18.26 19.37
CA LYS A 533 24.19 18.76 18.40
C LYS A 533 23.59 18.98 17.00
N HIS A 534 22.89 20.08 16.77
CA HIS A 534 22.46 20.51 15.44
C HIS A 534 23.27 21.73 15.01
N LYS A 535 24.01 21.59 13.91
CA LYS A 535 24.58 22.74 13.19
C LYS A 535 23.42 23.67 12.83
N LYS A 536 23.59 24.98 13.01
CA LYS A 536 22.62 25.97 12.52
C LYS A 536 22.31 25.69 11.04
N PRO A 537 21.03 25.76 10.63
CA PRO A 537 20.66 25.52 9.24
C PRO A 537 21.35 26.52 8.31
N LYS A 538 21.58 26.08 7.07
CA LYS A 538 22.30 26.87 6.05
C LYS A 538 21.47 28.04 5.51
N TYR A 539 20.14 27.98 5.68
CA TYR A 539 19.15 28.94 5.20
C TYR A 539 17.83 28.78 5.96
N ASP A 540 16.99 29.81 5.93
CA ASP A 540 15.62 29.81 6.48
C ASP A 540 14.60 29.89 5.34
N LEU A 541 13.45 29.23 5.51
CA LEU A 541 12.34 29.21 4.57
C LEU A 541 11.24 30.19 4.99
N ARG A 542 10.64 30.88 4.01
CA ARG A 542 9.53 31.83 4.22
C ARG A 542 8.19 31.11 4.33
N CYS A 543 8.09 30.24 5.32
CA CYS A 543 6.93 29.39 5.55
C CYS A 543 6.54 29.33 7.01
N ARG A 544 5.34 28.81 7.25
CA ARG A 544 4.88 28.41 8.58
C ARG A 544 4.82 26.88 8.64
N PRO A 545 5.31 26.25 9.72
CA PRO A 545 5.33 24.80 9.80
C PRO A 545 3.93 24.22 10.00
N MET A 546 3.79 22.95 9.68
CA MET A 546 2.52 22.22 9.64
C MET A 546 2.74 20.74 9.94
N THR A 547 1.68 20.07 10.36
CA THR A 547 1.75 18.70 10.88
C THR A 547 1.06 17.71 9.95
N VAL A 548 1.60 16.49 9.83
CA VAL A 548 0.96 15.39 9.07
C VAL A 548 0.76 14.17 9.97
N ILE A 549 -0.44 13.61 9.99
CA ILE A 549 -0.75 12.31 10.58
C ILE A 549 -0.89 11.29 9.45
N TYR A 550 -0.27 10.12 9.60
CA TYR A 550 -0.21 9.12 8.53
C TYR A 550 -0.14 7.66 8.99
N GLY A 551 -0.35 6.76 8.04
CA GLY A 551 -0.31 5.30 8.14
C GLY A 551 0.82 4.65 7.32
N HIS A 552 0.59 3.48 6.71
CA HIS A 552 1.43 2.83 5.68
C HIS A 552 2.91 2.54 6.04
N ALA A 553 3.29 2.68 7.30
CA ALA A 553 4.68 2.67 7.76
C ALA A 553 4.96 1.61 8.83
N ALA A 554 4.23 0.48 8.82
CA ALA A 554 4.33 -0.60 9.80
C ALA A 554 5.77 -1.02 10.12
N SER A 555 6.68 -1.02 9.14
CA SER A 555 8.08 -1.40 9.33
C SER A 555 8.85 -0.45 10.26
N ARG A 556 8.41 0.81 10.39
CA ARG A 556 8.96 1.80 11.33
C ARG A 556 8.29 1.75 12.70
N GLY A 557 7.11 1.13 12.80
CA GLY A 557 6.34 1.12 14.04
C GLY A 557 5.82 2.52 14.37
N LEU A 558 5.74 2.84 15.66
CA LEU A 558 5.26 4.14 16.13
C LEU A 558 6.29 5.23 15.81
N ASP A 559 5.93 6.17 14.93
CA ASP A 559 6.86 7.18 14.38
C ASP A 559 6.37 8.59 14.71
N ILE A 560 6.60 9.03 15.95
CA ILE A 560 6.16 10.35 16.45
C ILE A 560 7.32 11.34 16.41
N LYS A 561 7.21 12.32 15.52
CA LYS A 561 8.14 13.45 15.37
C LYS A 561 7.43 14.78 15.65
N ARG A 562 8.17 15.90 15.58
CA ARG A 562 7.63 17.24 15.86
C ARG A 562 6.51 17.64 14.89
N TRP A 563 6.70 17.33 13.61
CA TRP A 563 5.87 17.78 12.48
C TRP A 563 5.19 16.61 11.75
N SER A 564 5.44 15.37 12.15
CA SER A 564 4.81 14.21 11.52
C SER A 564 4.54 13.10 12.55
N MET A 565 3.42 12.39 12.41
CA MET A 565 2.98 11.36 13.36
C MET A 565 2.48 10.13 12.59
N GLY A 566 3.27 9.06 12.56
CA GLY A 566 2.93 7.78 11.96
C GLY A 566 2.26 6.84 12.96
N LEU A 567 1.04 6.39 12.66
CA LEU A 567 0.19 5.59 13.54
C LEU A 567 0.11 4.10 13.14
N ASP A 568 0.62 3.72 11.98
CA ASP A 568 0.70 2.32 11.56
C ASP A 568 1.78 1.58 12.37
N THR A 569 1.35 0.99 13.48
CA THR A 569 2.20 0.17 14.35
C THR A 569 2.22 -1.32 13.97
N GLY A 570 1.61 -1.68 12.84
CA GLY A 570 1.60 -3.04 12.31
C GLY A 570 0.61 -3.98 12.97
N CYS A 571 -0.62 -3.53 13.24
CA CYS A 571 -1.69 -4.34 13.84
C CYS A 571 -1.88 -5.68 13.11
N LEU A 572 -1.91 -5.66 11.77
CA LEU A 572 -2.00 -6.84 10.92
C LEU A 572 -0.91 -7.90 11.21
N TYR A 573 0.26 -7.49 11.70
CA TYR A 573 1.41 -8.38 11.97
C TYR A 573 1.46 -8.84 13.43
N GLY A 574 0.32 -8.88 14.12
CA GLY A 574 0.23 -9.27 15.52
C GLY A 574 0.84 -8.25 16.50
N ARG A 575 1.02 -7.00 16.07
CA ARG A 575 1.54 -5.92 16.94
C ARG A 575 0.38 -5.17 17.59
N LYS A 576 0.27 -3.86 17.34
CA LYS A 576 -0.72 -3.02 18.00
C LYS A 576 -1.51 -2.21 16.99
N LEU A 577 -2.77 -1.94 17.29
CA LEU A 577 -3.53 -0.85 16.69
C LEU A 577 -3.30 0.38 17.58
N THR A 578 -2.92 1.50 16.99
CA THR A 578 -2.59 2.73 17.73
C THR A 578 -3.56 3.85 17.38
N ALA A 579 -3.94 4.60 18.41
CA ALA A 579 -4.75 5.80 18.31
C ALA A 579 -4.05 7.00 18.96
N LEU A 580 -4.11 8.15 18.31
CA LEU A 580 -3.77 9.46 18.88
C LEU A 580 -5.07 10.18 19.25
N VAL A 581 -5.25 10.48 20.52
CA VAL A 581 -6.45 11.15 21.04
C VAL A 581 -6.11 12.58 21.41
N LEU A 582 -6.82 13.54 20.85
CA LEU A 582 -6.74 14.96 21.18
C LEU A 582 -7.96 15.38 21.99
N THR A 583 -7.73 16.10 23.08
CA THR A 583 -8.78 16.69 23.93
C THR A 583 -8.53 18.19 24.13
N PRO A 584 -9.56 19.01 24.35
CA PRO A 584 -9.40 20.41 24.74
C PRO A 584 -8.52 20.49 26.00
N SER A 585 -7.66 21.51 26.09
CA SER A 585 -6.76 21.71 27.24
C SER A 585 -7.46 22.24 28.50
N GLY A 586 -8.75 21.95 28.68
CA GLY A 586 -9.60 22.48 29.75
C GLY A 586 -9.35 21.92 31.15
N ASP A 587 -8.27 21.16 31.36
CA ASP A 587 -7.97 20.56 32.66
C ASP A 587 -6.48 20.66 32.95
N MET A 588 -6.12 21.25 34.09
CA MET A 588 -4.75 21.51 34.57
C MET A 588 -4.00 20.21 34.98
N ASP A 589 -4.23 19.12 34.26
CA ASP A 589 -3.50 17.88 34.44
C ASP A 589 -2.16 17.95 33.68
N LEU A 590 -1.14 18.43 34.39
CA LEU A 590 0.25 18.52 33.93
C LEU A 590 0.86 17.18 33.49
N SER A 591 0.18 16.04 33.74
CA SER A 591 0.60 14.74 33.22
C SER A 591 0.32 14.57 31.72
N LYS A 592 -0.58 15.39 31.14
CA LYS A 592 -0.91 15.37 29.71
C LYS A 592 0.06 16.28 28.95
N ARG A 593 0.71 15.74 27.91
CA ARG A 593 1.58 16.55 27.04
C ARG A 593 0.72 17.41 26.12
N ARG A 594 0.89 18.73 26.20
CA ARG A 594 0.35 19.66 25.19
C ARG A 594 1.00 19.37 23.85
N VAL A 595 0.20 19.21 22.81
CA VAL A 595 0.69 18.98 21.45
C VAL A 595 0.44 20.22 20.62
N ARG A 596 1.52 20.69 19.99
CA ARG A 596 1.51 21.82 19.07
C ARG A 596 1.40 21.28 17.66
N PHE A 597 0.36 21.69 16.93
CA PHE A 597 0.18 21.41 15.50
C PHE A 597 0.60 22.64 14.70
N GLY A 598 1.54 22.47 13.78
CA GLY A 598 2.30 23.60 13.26
C GLY A 598 2.96 24.43 14.38
N ASP A 599 3.24 25.70 14.11
CA ASP A 599 3.92 26.61 15.05
C ASP A 599 3.05 27.07 16.23
N ARG A 600 1.73 26.82 16.21
CA ARG A 600 0.82 27.23 17.27
C ARG A 600 0.58 26.11 18.28
N ASP A 601 0.32 26.53 19.51
CA ASP A 601 -0.32 25.65 20.48
C ASP A 601 -1.78 25.54 20.07
N ALA A 602 -2.19 24.34 19.67
CA ALA A 602 -3.58 24.10 19.26
C ALA A 602 -4.54 24.13 20.47
N GLY A 603 -4.04 24.39 21.69
CA GLY A 603 -4.85 24.34 22.89
C GLY A 603 -5.36 22.94 23.19
N VAL A 604 -4.65 21.91 22.72
CA VAL A 604 -5.04 20.51 22.89
C VAL A 604 -3.99 19.70 23.65
N ALA A 605 -4.49 18.83 24.51
CA ALA A 605 -3.71 17.75 25.10
C ALA A 605 -3.78 16.53 24.19
N ALA A 606 -2.67 15.81 24.04
CA ALA A 606 -2.67 14.54 23.30
C ALA A 606 -2.32 13.35 24.18
N LYS A 607 -2.95 12.22 23.88
CA LYS A 607 -2.69 10.92 24.49
C LYS A 607 -2.59 9.86 23.41
N LEU A 608 -1.55 9.03 23.49
CA LEU A 608 -1.46 7.81 22.67
C LEU A 608 -2.14 6.66 23.40
N MET A 609 -2.93 5.89 22.67
CA MET A 609 -3.55 4.65 23.11
C MET A 609 -3.17 3.54 22.14
N SER A 610 -3.03 2.32 22.63
CA SER A 610 -2.76 1.17 21.79
C SER A 610 -3.42 -0.08 22.34
N VAL A 611 -3.99 -0.91 21.48
CA VAL A 611 -4.46 -2.26 21.83
C VAL A 611 -3.67 -3.30 21.05
N TYR A 612 -3.48 -4.48 21.63
CA TYR A 612 -2.81 -5.59 20.94
C TYR A 612 -3.72 -6.18 19.87
N CYS A 613 -3.11 -6.61 18.77
CA CYS A 613 -3.82 -7.27 17.68
C CYS A 613 -3.43 -8.74 17.61
N PRO A 614 -4.39 -9.66 17.40
CA PRO A 614 -4.07 -11.06 17.18
C PRO A 614 -3.31 -11.25 15.86
N VAL A 615 -2.50 -12.31 15.78
CA VAL A 615 -1.95 -12.79 14.51
C VAL A 615 -3.10 -13.48 13.76
N ILE A 616 -3.32 -13.11 12.50
CA ILE A 616 -4.29 -13.80 11.65
C ILE A 616 -3.57 -14.93 10.92
N ASP A 617 -3.94 -16.16 11.26
CA ASP A 617 -3.66 -17.31 10.42
C ASP A 617 -4.68 -17.30 9.27
N LYS A 618 -4.20 -17.10 8.04
CA LYS A 618 -5.05 -17.20 6.84
C LYS A 618 -5.18 -18.68 6.49
N GLU A 619 -6.32 -19.27 6.82
CA GLU A 619 -6.75 -20.60 6.31
C GLU A 619 -7.24 -20.56 4.84
#